data_AF-A0A6B9FV86-F1
#
_entry.id   AF-A0A6B9FV86-F1
#
_cell.length_a   1.000
_cell.length_b   1.000
_cell.length_c   1.000
_cell.angle_alpha   90.00
_cell.angle_beta   90.00
_cell.angle_gamma   90.00
#
_symmetry.space_group_name_H-M   'P 1'
#
loop_
_entity.id
_entity.type
_entity.pdbx_description
1 polymer ?
#
loop_
_entity_poly.entity_id
_entity_poly.type
_entity_poly.pdbx_seq_one_letter_code
_entity_poly.pdbx_strand_id
1 'polypeptide(L)'
;MRKTVPVQRPAFMVSPRSRVEDAATRFRQAMAAADFPVARQCCEEVLRVMPQNMQVLSDYALTLMRVGEYQKSWKTYQKIYQATADKRAQAAETWLDGLTEVCGWLNKPDEVARYGLESLQQSDRKFSTGQKHPLPTEVPPAFVASRPQENIIAFSLYGDQPRYCETLIKNVEVARELYPAWTCRIWLDDSVPQHVWQRLAQPNVQLVDMSQEKTLFPTLWRFLVMDDASVKRFIVRDADSLLSEREVAAVEAWLQSPYWFHHMRDYFTHTELLLAGMWGGCNGVFRHIEQQMRDFITRYQGSERFTDQYFLKLALWPTVRDSLLSHDDIFRFHQAQPWPAHAPIRWQTDRFHVGSNAGFSSMAGKASHADAAMQQVELTYGGQSWRYPAKVRGGEWALPMPFFLIDAWKAGELTVQAL
;
A
#
# COMPACT_ATOMS: atom_id res chain seq x y z
N MET A 1 20.17 -33.16 -66.27
CA MET A 1 20.76 -32.99 -64.92
C MET A 1 20.27 -31.68 -64.33
N ARG A 2 19.30 -31.73 -63.41
CA ARG A 2 18.78 -30.53 -62.73
C ARG A 2 19.71 -30.15 -61.58
N LYS A 3 20.17 -28.90 -61.58
CA LYS A 3 21.02 -28.28 -60.56
C LYS A 3 20.24 -28.11 -59.27
N THR A 4 20.73 -28.68 -58.17
CA THR A 4 20.29 -28.38 -56.80
C THR A 4 21.15 -27.26 -56.23
N VAL A 5 20.53 -26.12 -55.92
CA VAL A 5 21.13 -25.00 -55.19
C VAL A 5 21.08 -25.32 -53.69
N PRO A 6 22.17 -25.15 -52.93
CA PRO A 6 22.15 -25.36 -51.49
C PRO A 6 21.45 -24.17 -50.80
N VAL A 7 20.42 -24.46 -50.02
CA VAL A 7 19.72 -23.48 -49.17
C VAL A 7 20.62 -23.17 -47.97
N GLN A 8 21.15 -21.96 -47.90
CA GLN A 8 21.77 -21.42 -46.69
C GLN A 8 20.70 -21.27 -45.60
N ARG A 9 20.84 -21.98 -44.48
CA ARG A 9 20.10 -21.69 -43.24
C ARG A 9 20.62 -20.36 -42.65
N PRO A 10 19.76 -19.43 -42.21
CA PRO A 10 20.23 -18.21 -41.56
C PRO A 10 20.91 -18.56 -40.23
N ALA A 11 22.18 -18.21 -40.09
CA ALA A 11 22.93 -18.29 -38.84
C ALA A 11 22.66 -17.03 -38.00
N PHE A 12 21.52 -17.01 -37.30
CA PHE A 12 21.31 -16.11 -36.16
C PHE A 12 20.80 -16.94 -34.97
N MET A 13 21.63 -17.85 -34.46
CA MET A 13 21.37 -18.46 -33.16
C MET A 13 21.76 -17.44 -32.09
N VAL A 14 20.79 -16.63 -31.67
CA VAL A 14 20.89 -15.78 -30.48
C VAL A 14 21.33 -16.65 -29.29
N SER A 15 22.45 -16.28 -28.66
CA SER A 15 23.03 -17.06 -27.56
C SER A 15 22.04 -17.23 -26.39
N PRO A 16 22.10 -18.33 -25.61
CA PRO A 16 21.24 -18.50 -24.44
C PRO A 16 21.34 -17.34 -23.44
N ARG A 17 22.53 -16.72 -23.32
CA ARG A 17 22.77 -15.57 -22.45
C ARG A 17 22.04 -14.32 -22.92
N SER A 18 22.13 -13.98 -24.21
CA SER A 18 21.42 -12.81 -24.76
C SER A 18 19.89 -12.98 -24.70
N ARG A 19 19.37 -14.21 -24.87
CA ARG A 19 17.93 -14.47 -24.68
C ARG A 19 17.44 -14.21 -23.25
N VAL A 20 18.25 -14.56 -22.25
CA VAL A 20 17.93 -14.30 -20.84
C VAL A 20 17.95 -12.81 -20.52
N GLU A 21 18.93 -12.07 -21.06
CA GLU A 21 19.04 -10.61 -20.89
C GLU A 21 17.85 -9.87 -21.54
N ASP A 22 17.43 -10.30 -22.73
CA ASP A 22 16.26 -9.77 -23.44
C ASP A 22 14.96 -10.03 -22.66
N ALA A 23 14.79 -11.25 -22.13
CA ALA A 23 13.64 -11.62 -21.31
C ALA A 23 13.57 -10.81 -20.00
N ALA A 24 14.70 -10.56 -19.34
CA ALA A 24 14.76 -9.75 -18.14
C ALA A 24 14.35 -8.29 -18.40
N THR A 25 14.74 -7.73 -19.55
CA THR A 25 14.38 -6.35 -19.94
C THR A 25 12.89 -6.23 -20.22
N ARG A 26 12.30 -7.17 -21.00
CA ARG A 26 10.86 -7.22 -21.23
C ARG A 26 10.07 -7.44 -19.93
N PHE A 27 10.56 -8.30 -19.04
CA PHE A 27 9.94 -8.53 -17.74
C PHE A 27 9.81 -7.23 -16.94
N ARG A 28 10.89 -6.43 -16.84
CA ARG A 28 10.86 -5.14 -16.13
C ARG A 28 9.86 -4.17 -16.74
N GLN A 29 9.81 -4.07 -18.07
CA GLN A 29 8.84 -3.23 -18.78
C GLN A 29 7.40 -3.68 -18.54
N ALA A 30 7.14 -4.98 -18.63
CA ALA A 30 5.84 -5.57 -18.39
C ALA A 30 5.37 -5.36 -16.94
N MET A 31 6.25 -5.58 -15.96
CA MET A 31 5.95 -5.31 -14.55
C MET A 31 5.67 -3.84 -14.28
N ALA A 32 6.43 -2.92 -14.88
CA ALA A 32 6.18 -1.48 -14.78
C ALA A 32 4.83 -1.07 -15.42
N ALA A 33 4.40 -1.77 -16.47
CA ALA A 33 3.12 -1.58 -17.13
C ALA A 33 1.95 -2.35 -16.49
N ALA A 34 2.21 -3.16 -15.46
CA ALA A 34 1.30 -4.15 -14.87
C ALA A 34 0.76 -5.19 -15.88
N ASP A 35 1.51 -5.49 -16.93
CA ASP A 35 1.22 -6.55 -17.91
C ASP A 35 1.74 -7.91 -17.39
N PHE A 36 1.01 -8.47 -16.43
CA PHE A 36 1.38 -9.74 -15.79
C PHE A 36 1.40 -10.95 -16.76
N PRO A 37 0.51 -11.05 -17.78
CA PRO A 37 0.62 -12.11 -18.79
C PRO A 37 1.96 -12.10 -19.54
N VAL A 38 2.45 -10.94 -19.99
CA VAL A 38 3.75 -10.82 -20.66
C VAL A 38 4.90 -11.07 -19.68
N ALA A 39 4.81 -10.53 -18.46
CA ALA A 39 5.82 -10.79 -17.43
C ALA A 39 5.96 -12.30 -17.12
N ARG A 40 4.83 -13.01 -17.01
CA ARG A 40 4.80 -14.47 -16.82
C ARG A 40 5.53 -15.20 -17.94
N GLN A 41 5.27 -14.85 -19.21
CA GLN A 41 5.94 -15.46 -20.36
C GLN A 41 7.46 -15.25 -20.30
N CYS A 42 7.92 -14.07 -19.90
CA CYS A 42 9.34 -13.79 -19.73
C CYS A 42 9.97 -14.70 -18.66
N CYS A 43 9.30 -14.90 -17.52
CA CYS A 43 9.77 -15.84 -16.50
C CYS A 43 9.85 -17.28 -17.02
N GLU A 44 8.84 -17.74 -17.78
CA GLU A 44 8.84 -19.08 -18.37
C GLU A 44 9.99 -19.29 -19.35
N GLU A 45 10.31 -18.30 -20.19
CA GLU A 45 11.45 -18.35 -21.09
C GLU A 45 12.77 -18.55 -20.32
N VAL A 46 12.97 -17.80 -19.24
CA VAL A 46 14.19 -17.90 -18.41
C VAL A 46 14.24 -19.25 -17.67
N LEU A 47 13.13 -19.70 -17.09
CA LEU A 47 13.05 -20.96 -16.35
C LEU A 47 13.22 -22.21 -17.22
N ARG A 48 12.96 -22.14 -18.53
CA ARG A 48 13.31 -23.24 -19.47
C ARG A 48 14.81 -23.47 -19.57
N VAL A 49 15.62 -22.42 -19.39
CA VAL A 49 17.09 -22.49 -19.45
C VAL A 49 17.68 -22.67 -18.06
N MET A 50 17.11 -22.01 -17.05
CA MET A 50 17.59 -22.01 -15.66
C MET A 50 16.47 -22.39 -14.68
N PRO A 51 16.05 -23.68 -14.63
CA PRO A 51 14.85 -24.12 -13.90
C PRO A 51 14.93 -23.98 -12.38
N GLN A 52 16.13 -23.75 -11.83
CA GLN A 52 16.37 -23.61 -10.39
C GLN A 52 16.69 -22.16 -9.98
N ASN A 53 16.51 -21.17 -10.87
CA ASN A 53 16.76 -19.77 -10.54
C ASN A 53 15.70 -19.26 -9.54
N MET A 54 16.09 -19.08 -8.27
CA MET A 54 15.17 -18.79 -7.17
C MET A 54 14.55 -17.39 -7.25
N GLN A 55 15.28 -16.40 -7.72
CA GLN A 55 14.75 -15.06 -7.99
C GLN A 55 13.63 -15.14 -9.04
N VAL A 56 13.89 -15.78 -10.19
CA VAL A 56 12.91 -15.89 -11.28
C VAL A 56 11.73 -16.79 -10.88
N LEU A 57 11.93 -17.81 -10.04
CA LEU A 57 10.82 -18.58 -9.48
C LEU A 57 9.90 -17.73 -8.60
N SER A 58 10.47 -16.78 -7.85
CA SER A 58 9.69 -15.84 -7.02
C SER A 58 8.85 -14.92 -7.91
N ASP A 59 9.46 -14.36 -8.95
CA ASP A 59 8.79 -13.50 -9.95
C ASP A 59 7.72 -14.27 -10.73
N TYR A 60 8.00 -15.52 -11.09
CA TYR A 60 7.03 -16.41 -11.76
C TYR A 60 5.83 -16.72 -10.87
N ALA A 61 6.07 -17.04 -9.59
CA ALA A 61 5.00 -17.31 -8.65
C ALA A 61 4.11 -16.06 -8.43
N LEU A 62 4.72 -14.87 -8.36
CA LEU A 62 3.99 -13.61 -8.26
C LEU A 62 3.14 -13.35 -9.51
N THR A 63 3.72 -13.49 -10.72
CA THR A 63 2.97 -13.27 -11.96
C THR A 63 1.84 -14.28 -12.15
N LEU A 64 2.04 -15.55 -11.78
CA LEU A 64 0.97 -16.56 -11.72
C LEU A 64 -0.18 -16.14 -10.80
N MET A 65 0.13 -15.63 -9.61
CA MET A 65 -0.88 -15.14 -8.66
C MET A 65 -1.65 -13.96 -9.25
N ARG A 66 -0.96 -12.99 -9.87
CA ARG A 66 -1.59 -11.79 -10.46
C ARG A 66 -2.50 -12.10 -11.65
N VAL A 67 -2.32 -13.23 -12.33
CA VAL A 67 -3.22 -13.71 -13.40
C VAL A 67 -4.26 -14.73 -12.91
N GLY A 68 -4.39 -14.93 -11.59
CA GLY A 68 -5.41 -15.82 -11.00
C GLY A 68 -5.05 -17.31 -10.97
N GLU A 69 -3.83 -17.69 -11.34
CA GLU A 69 -3.34 -19.08 -11.32
C GLU A 69 -2.83 -19.47 -9.92
N TYR A 70 -3.66 -19.26 -8.89
CA TYR A 70 -3.27 -19.36 -7.48
C TYR A 70 -2.67 -20.71 -7.10
N GLN A 71 -3.25 -21.81 -7.57
CA GLN A 71 -2.75 -23.15 -7.25
C GLN A 71 -1.33 -23.40 -7.81
N LYS A 72 -1.03 -22.88 -9.01
CA LYS A 72 0.32 -22.99 -9.59
C LYS A 72 1.30 -22.06 -8.90
N SER A 73 0.86 -20.85 -8.54
CA SER A 73 1.65 -19.91 -7.76
C SER A 73 2.06 -20.52 -6.41
N TRP A 74 1.09 -21.05 -5.65
CA TRP A 74 1.34 -21.74 -4.38
C TRP A 74 2.33 -22.89 -4.53
N LYS A 75 2.15 -23.78 -5.53
CA LYS A 75 3.11 -24.87 -5.79
C LYS A 75 4.53 -24.34 -6.08
N THR A 76 4.65 -23.21 -6.76
CA THR A 76 5.95 -22.60 -7.07
C THR A 76 6.59 -22.01 -5.82
N TYR A 77 5.85 -21.26 -5.00
CA TYR A 77 6.34 -20.78 -3.71
C TYR A 77 6.69 -21.92 -2.73
N GLN A 78 5.91 -23.00 -2.71
CA GLN A 78 6.23 -24.20 -1.91
C GLN A 78 7.57 -24.82 -2.31
N LYS A 79 7.94 -24.83 -3.60
CA LYS A 79 9.27 -25.29 -4.03
C LYS A 79 10.39 -24.43 -3.45
N ILE A 80 10.18 -23.11 -3.37
CA ILE A 80 11.12 -22.20 -2.72
C ILE A 80 11.17 -22.53 -1.21
N TYR A 81 10.01 -22.64 -0.55
CA TYR A 81 9.90 -22.96 0.88
C TYR A 81 10.63 -24.26 1.25
N GLN A 82 10.48 -25.30 0.44
CA GLN A 82 11.07 -26.63 0.67
C GLN A 82 12.56 -26.72 0.27
N ALA A 83 13.14 -25.69 -0.35
CA ALA A 83 14.54 -25.67 -0.70
C ALA A 83 15.45 -25.49 0.52
N THR A 84 16.74 -25.81 0.38
CA THR A 84 17.75 -25.55 1.42
C THR A 84 17.88 -24.06 1.72
N ALA A 85 18.37 -23.71 2.91
CA ALA A 85 18.55 -22.31 3.33
C ALA A 85 19.37 -21.49 2.32
N ASP A 86 20.47 -22.06 1.81
CA ASP A 86 21.33 -21.41 0.81
C ASP A 86 20.62 -21.10 -0.51
N LYS A 87 19.68 -21.95 -0.91
CA LYS A 87 18.87 -21.70 -2.10
C LYS A 87 17.79 -20.66 -1.81
N ARG A 88 17.11 -20.72 -0.66
CA ARG A 88 16.12 -19.71 -0.26
C ARG A 88 16.73 -18.32 -0.16
N ALA A 89 17.98 -18.20 0.26
CA ALA A 89 18.71 -16.93 0.30
C ALA A 89 18.89 -16.27 -1.09
N GLN A 90 18.69 -17.01 -2.19
CA GLN A 90 18.75 -16.52 -3.57
C GLN A 90 17.37 -16.17 -4.15
N ALA A 91 16.28 -16.36 -3.40
CA ALA A 91 14.94 -15.95 -3.78
C ALA A 91 14.72 -14.45 -3.56
N ALA A 92 13.64 -13.89 -4.12
CA ALA A 92 13.29 -12.50 -3.89
C ALA A 92 13.01 -12.25 -2.40
N GLU A 93 13.43 -11.13 -1.82
CA GLU A 93 13.26 -10.85 -0.37
C GLU A 93 11.83 -11.08 0.14
N THR A 94 10.82 -10.80 -0.69
CA THR A 94 9.39 -10.89 -0.36
C THR A 94 8.73 -12.21 -0.76
N TRP A 95 9.50 -13.26 -1.08
CA TRP A 95 8.93 -14.53 -1.54
C TRP A 95 7.98 -15.18 -0.51
N LEU A 96 8.25 -14.98 0.79
CA LEU A 96 7.43 -15.52 1.87
C LEU A 96 6.14 -14.70 2.08
N ASP A 97 6.18 -13.39 1.82
CA ASP A 97 4.98 -12.54 1.74
C ASP A 97 4.08 -12.99 0.59
N GLY A 98 4.67 -13.27 -0.58
CA GLY A 98 3.96 -13.80 -1.73
C GLY A 98 3.34 -15.18 -1.48
N LEU A 99 4.05 -16.06 -0.73
CA LEU A 99 3.51 -17.34 -0.29
C LEU A 99 2.32 -17.15 0.67
N THR A 100 2.41 -16.21 1.59
CA THR A 100 1.32 -15.88 2.51
C THR A 100 0.10 -15.35 1.76
N GLU A 101 0.32 -14.42 0.82
CA GLU A 101 -0.73 -13.84 0.00
C GLU A 101 -1.48 -14.90 -0.81
N VAL A 102 -0.77 -15.80 -1.51
CA VAL A 102 -1.44 -16.85 -2.29
C VAL A 102 -2.20 -17.85 -1.42
N CYS A 103 -1.75 -18.10 -0.18
CA CYS A 103 -2.52 -18.90 0.78
C CYS A 103 -3.84 -18.21 1.15
N GLY A 104 -3.84 -16.88 1.27
CA GLY A 104 -5.05 -16.08 1.48
C GLY A 104 -6.04 -16.23 0.33
N TRP A 105 -5.56 -16.09 -0.91
CA TRP A 105 -6.40 -16.29 -2.11
C TRP A 105 -6.95 -17.71 -2.25
N LEU A 106 -6.24 -18.71 -1.74
CA LEU A 106 -6.68 -20.11 -1.71
C LEU A 106 -7.53 -20.47 -0.49
N ASN A 107 -7.87 -19.49 0.37
CA ASN A 107 -8.60 -19.69 1.63
C ASN A 107 -7.96 -20.76 2.54
N LYS A 108 -6.65 -20.63 2.78
CA LYS A 108 -5.85 -21.53 3.63
C LYS A 108 -5.43 -20.81 4.93
N PRO A 109 -6.35 -20.61 5.90
CA PRO A 109 -6.11 -19.76 7.07
C PRO A 109 -4.92 -20.21 7.92
N ASP A 110 -4.74 -21.52 8.12
CA ASP A 110 -3.60 -22.05 8.90
C ASP A 110 -2.25 -21.79 8.23
N GLU A 111 -2.21 -21.84 6.89
CA GLU A 111 -1.01 -21.52 6.12
C GLU A 111 -0.75 -20.01 6.10
N VAL A 112 -1.78 -19.18 6.02
CA VAL A 112 -1.66 -17.72 6.15
C VAL A 112 -1.05 -17.35 7.51
N ALA A 113 -1.62 -17.86 8.61
CA ALA A 113 -1.15 -17.58 9.95
C ALA A 113 0.32 -18.00 10.12
N ARG A 114 0.67 -19.22 9.67
CA ARG A 114 2.03 -19.76 9.79
C ARG A 114 3.05 -18.99 8.96
N TYR A 115 2.79 -18.82 7.66
CA TYR A 115 3.76 -18.20 6.75
C TYR A 115 3.88 -16.70 6.97
N GLY A 116 2.78 -16.02 7.29
CA GLY A 116 2.82 -14.59 7.60
C GLY A 116 3.54 -14.30 8.91
N LEU A 117 3.31 -15.11 9.95
CA LEU A 117 4.08 -15.02 11.20
C LEU A 117 5.58 -15.27 10.95
N GLU A 118 5.92 -16.27 10.14
CA GLU A 118 7.31 -16.56 9.79
C GLU A 118 7.95 -15.38 9.04
N SER A 119 7.24 -14.75 8.10
CA SER A 119 7.70 -13.54 7.39
C SER A 119 7.98 -12.39 8.36
N LEU A 120 7.02 -12.08 9.23
CA LEU A 120 7.15 -11.02 10.23
C LEU A 120 8.32 -11.28 11.19
N GLN A 121 8.50 -12.52 11.66
CA GLN A 121 9.63 -12.90 12.52
C GLN A 121 10.98 -12.84 11.80
N GLN A 122 11.04 -13.13 10.50
CA GLN A 122 12.27 -12.95 9.70
C GLN A 122 12.61 -11.47 9.58
N SER A 123 11.61 -10.64 9.26
CA SER A 123 11.77 -9.19 9.17
C SER A 123 12.20 -8.60 10.53
N ASP A 124 11.58 -9.01 11.63
CA ASP A 124 11.89 -8.51 12.96
C ASP A 124 13.32 -8.80 13.38
N ARG A 125 13.81 -10.02 13.14
CA ARG A 125 15.20 -10.39 13.41
C ARG A 125 16.20 -9.54 12.62
N LYS A 126 15.81 -9.12 11.40
CA LYS A 126 16.65 -8.28 10.54
C LYS A 126 16.70 -6.83 11.01
N PHE A 127 15.57 -6.28 11.45
CA PHE A 127 15.45 -4.84 11.66
C PHE A 127 15.46 -4.40 13.13
N SER A 128 15.17 -5.28 14.08
CA SER A 128 15.00 -4.88 15.48
C SER A 128 16.27 -4.42 16.21
N THR A 129 17.45 -4.71 15.67
CA THR A 129 18.74 -4.28 16.23
C THR A 129 19.20 -2.93 15.70
N GLY A 130 18.34 -2.21 14.95
CA GLY A 130 18.63 -0.86 14.47
C GLY A 130 18.76 0.17 15.59
N GLN A 131 19.00 1.42 15.21
CA GLN A 131 19.10 2.53 16.16
C GLN A 131 17.80 2.67 16.95
N LYS A 132 17.91 2.69 18.29
CA LYS A 132 16.78 2.90 19.19
C LYS A 132 16.78 4.32 19.72
N HIS A 133 15.59 4.90 19.85
CA HIS A 133 15.36 6.12 20.61
C HIS A 133 14.98 5.75 22.05
N PRO A 134 15.44 6.49 23.06
CA PRO A 134 15.07 6.22 24.44
C PRO A 134 13.57 6.45 24.63
N LEU A 135 12.87 5.42 25.11
CA LEU A 135 11.49 5.56 25.55
C LEU A 135 11.45 6.29 26.90
N PRO A 136 10.52 7.23 27.10
CA PRO A 136 10.30 7.83 28.41
C PRO A 136 9.93 6.76 29.45
N THR A 137 10.38 6.95 30.69
CA THR A 137 10.07 6.05 31.81
C THR A 137 8.65 6.21 32.33
N GLU A 138 8.03 7.35 32.05
CA GLU A 138 6.64 7.64 32.37
C GLU A 138 5.69 7.00 31.34
N VAL A 139 4.46 6.74 31.77
CA VAL A 139 3.40 6.35 30.83
C VAL A 139 3.11 7.50 29.85
N PRO A 140 2.58 7.22 28.65
CA PRO A 140 2.21 8.27 27.72
C PRO A 140 1.26 9.30 28.36
N PRO A 141 1.40 10.62 28.06
CA PRO A 141 0.53 11.66 28.62
C PRO A 141 -0.95 11.32 28.39
N ALA A 142 -1.87 11.61 29.31
CA ALA A 142 -3.29 11.25 29.12
C ALA A 142 -3.91 11.83 27.83
N PHE A 143 -4.88 11.13 27.24
CA PHE A 143 -5.64 11.65 26.09
C PHE A 143 -6.56 12.78 26.54
N VAL A 144 -6.48 13.94 25.87
CA VAL A 144 -7.29 15.12 26.19
C VAL A 144 -8.28 15.39 25.07
N ALA A 145 -9.49 14.84 25.20
CA ALA A 145 -10.52 14.92 24.17
C ALA A 145 -10.97 16.36 23.84
N SER A 146 -10.86 17.27 24.80
CA SER A 146 -11.21 18.70 24.64
C SER A 146 -10.18 19.51 23.84
N ARG A 147 -9.07 18.89 23.43
CA ARG A 147 -8.00 19.52 22.63
C ARG A 147 -7.74 18.73 21.34
N PRO A 148 -8.71 18.69 20.40
CA PRO A 148 -8.58 17.91 19.18
C PRO A 148 -7.39 18.31 18.30
N GLN A 149 -6.83 19.51 18.48
CA GLN A 149 -5.64 19.99 17.77
C GLN A 149 -4.34 19.30 18.23
N GLU A 150 -4.35 18.69 19.41
CA GLU A 150 -3.24 17.89 19.94
C GLU A 150 -3.31 16.41 19.48
N ASN A 151 -4.42 15.98 18.86
CA ASN A 151 -4.68 14.60 18.43
C ASN A 151 -4.90 14.54 16.90
N ILE A 152 -3.93 14.05 16.15
CA ILE A 152 -3.93 14.18 14.68
C ILE A 152 -4.18 12.85 13.97
N ILE A 153 -5.09 12.85 12.99
CA ILE A 153 -5.17 11.81 11.95
C ILE A 153 -4.38 12.31 10.74
N ALA A 154 -3.23 11.71 10.48
CA ALA A 154 -2.27 12.17 9.48
C ALA A 154 -2.44 11.44 8.15
N PHE A 155 -2.59 12.23 7.06
CA PHE A 155 -2.73 11.74 5.69
C PHE A 155 -1.76 12.45 4.74
N SER A 156 -1.29 11.73 3.73
CA SER A 156 -0.68 12.32 2.54
C SER A 156 -1.68 12.22 1.38
N LEU A 157 -1.83 13.28 0.59
CA LEU A 157 -2.61 13.26 -0.65
C LEU A 157 -1.84 13.91 -1.79
N TYR A 158 -1.69 13.20 -2.90
CA TYR A 158 -1.02 13.66 -4.11
C TYR A 158 -1.62 12.95 -5.32
N GLY A 159 -1.50 13.59 -6.48
CA GLY A 159 -2.12 13.17 -7.72
C GLY A 159 -3.61 13.49 -7.80
N ASP A 160 -4.16 13.17 -8.96
CA ASP A 160 -5.50 13.59 -9.39
C ASP A 160 -6.52 12.46 -9.40
N GLN A 161 -6.15 11.25 -8.96
CA GLN A 161 -7.07 10.12 -9.12
C GLN A 161 -8.18 10.13 -8.05
N PRO A 162 -9.45 9.96 -8.46
CA PRO A 162 -10.59 9.99 -7.54
C PRO A 162 -10.56 8.86 -6.52
N ARG A 163 -9.94 7.70 -6.81
CA ARG A 163 -9.68 6.65 -5.81
C ARG A 163 -8.96 7.14 -4.54
N TYR A 164 -8.17 8.21 -4.62
CA TYR A 164 -7.53 8.81 -3.46
C TYR A 164 -8.28 10.07 -3.01
N CYS A 165 -8.60 10.97 -3.95
CA CYS A 165 -9.23 12.25 -3.66
C CYS A 165 -10.60 12.08 -3.00
N GLU A 166 -11.50 11.33 -3.64
CA GLU A 166 -12.87 11.13 -3.13
C GLU A 166 -12.88 10.27 -1.87
N THR A 167 -11.96 9.30 -1.76
CA THR A 167 -11.83 8.50 -0.53
C THR A 167 -11.36 9.35 0.65
N LEU A 168 -10.39 10.24 0.46
CA LEU A 168 -9.93 11.11 1.55
C LEU A 168 -11.00 12.13 1.95
N ILE A 169 -11.73 12.69 0.99
CA ILE A 169 -12.89 13.55 1.29
C ILE A 169 -13.90 12.76 2.13
N LYS A 170 -14.18 11.50 1.76
CA LYS A 170 -15.07 10.65 2.55
C LYS A 170 -14.53 10.36 3.96
N ASN A 171 -13.22 10.16 4.10
CA ASN A 171 -12.59 9.99 5.40
C ASN A 171 -12.70 11.22 6.28
N VAL A 172 -12.55 12.42 5.73
CA VAL A 172 -12.75 13.68 6.49
C VAL A 172 -14.18 13.79 7.00
N GLU A 173 -15.18 13.43 6.19
CA GLU A 173 -16.58 13.39 6.62
C GLU A 173 -16.78 12.41 7.78
N VAL A 174 -16.31 11.17 7.61
CA VAL A 174 -16.48 10.08 8.57
C VAL A 174 -15.70 10.33 9.86
N ALA A 175 -14.52 10.95 9.79
CA ALA A 175 -13.71 11.29 10.95
C ALA A 175 -14.45 12.21 11.93
N ARG A 176 -15.33 13.09 11.45
CA ARG A 176 -16.12 13.96 12.33
C ARG A 176 -17.08 13.18 13.21
N GLU A 177 -17.54 12.03 12.76
CA GLU A 177 -18.44 11.14 13.50
C GLU A 177 -17.65 10.16 14.37
N LEU A 178 -16.63 9.51 13.79
CA LEU A 178 -15.88 8.44 14.44
C LEU A 178 -14.79 8.93 15.39
N TYR A 179 -14.21 10.09 15.11
CA TYR A 179 -13.08 10.66 15.85
C TYR A 179 -13.30 12.15 16.16
N PRO A 180 -14.40 12.52 16.87
CA PRO A 180 -14.74 13.93 17.12
C PRO A 180 -13.69 14.69 17.95
N ALA A 181 -12.85 13.96 18.68
CA ALA A 181 -11.74 14.49 19.49
C ALA A 181 -10.39 14.53 18.74
N TRP A 182 -10.40 14.35 17.41
CA TRP A 182 -9.22 14.36 16.56
C TRP A 182 -9.36 15.35 15.40
N THR A 183 -8.23 15.83 14.91
CA THR A 183 -8.14 16.71 13.73
C THR A 183 -7.48 15.95 12.58
N CYS A 184 -8.10 15.96 11.40
CA CYS A 184 -7.43 15.44 10.21
C CYS A 184 -6.37 16.45 9.77
N ARG A 185 -5.12 16.02 9.63
CA ARG A 185 -4.07 16.81 9.00
C ARG A 185 -3.66 16.14 7.70
N ILE A 186 -3.71 16.91 6.62
CA ILE A 186 -3.50 16.45 5.27
C ILE A 186 -2.34 17.24 4.68
N TRP A 187 -1.26 16.54 4.35
CA TRP A 187 -0.16 17.06 3.54
C TRP A 187 -0.48 16.81 2.07
N LEU A 188 -0.54 17.86 1.26
CA LEU A 188 -0.96 17.78 -0.13
C LEU A 188 -0.28 18.83 -1.02
N ASP A 189 -0.24 18.59 -2.32
CA ASP A 189 0.45 19.46 -3.29
C ASP A 189 -0.45 19.90 -4.47
N ASP A 190 0.14 20.63 -5.40
CA ASP A 190 -0.51 21.20 -6.60
C ASP A 190 -0.89 20.15 -7.66
N SER A 191 -0.50 18.89 -7.49
CA SER A 191 -0.99 17.79 -8.33
C SER A 191 -2.40 17.34 -7.95
N VAL A 192 -2.89 17.75 -6.78
CA VAL A 192 -4.27 17.53 -6.32
C VAL A 192 -5.20 18.59 -6.93
N PRO A 193 -6.34 18.20 -7.54
CA PRO A 193 -7.26 19.15 -8.17
C PRO A 193 -7.78 20.22 -7.20
N GLN A 194 -7.91 21.47 -7.67
CA GLN A 194 -8.31 22.60 -6.82
C GLN A 194 -9.69 22.39 -6.13
N HIS A 195 -10.61 21.69 -6.79
CA HIS A 195 -11.92 21.41 -6.18
C HIS A 195 -11.80 20.44 -4.98
N VAL A 196 -10.77 19.60 -4.95
CA VAL A 196 -10.46 18.70 -3.81
C VAL A 196 -9.92 19.53 -2.65
N TRP A 197 -8.97 20.44 -2.91
CA TRP A 197 -8.51 21.42 -1.91
C TRP A 197 -9.68 22.17 -1.26
N GLN A 198 -10.61 22.67 -2.07
CA GLN A 198 -11.80 23.39 -1.59
C GLN A 198 -12.71 22.50 -0.74
N ARG A 199 -12.93 21.23 -1.12
CA ARG A 199 -13.79 20.29 -0.37
C ARG A 199 -13.15 19.81 0.94
N LEU A 200 -11.81 19.77 1.00
CA LEU A 200 -11.06 19.40 2.19
C LEU A 200 -10.89 20.57 3.18
N ALA A 201 -11.05 21.82 2.74
CA ALA A 201 -10.98 23.01 3.58
C ALA A 201 -12.19 23.13 4.53
N GLN A 202 -12.22 22.28 5.56
CA GLN A 202 -13.26 22.22 6.58
C GLN A 202 -12.73 22.65 7.96
N PRO A 203 -13.58 23.11 8.90
CA PRO A 203 -13.14 23.63 10.20
C PRO A 203 -12.27 22.69 11.05
N ASN A 204 -12.42 21.37 10.90
CA ASN A 204 -11.71 20.34 11.68
C ASN A 204 -10.57 19.68 10.90
N VAL A 205 -10.08 20.36 9.86
CA VAL A 205 -9.03 19.87 8.97
C VAL A 205 -7.89 20.88 8.93
N GLN A 206 -6.66 20.38 8.98
CA GLN A 206 -5.44 21.15 8.78
C GLN A 206 -4.84 20.73 7.43
N LEU A 207 -4.78 21.68 6.50
CA LEU A 207 -4.13 21.49 5.20
C LEU A 207 -2.70 22.03 5.27
N VAL A 208 -1.73 21.22 4.84
CA VAL A 208 -0.32 21.58 4.78
C VAL A 208 0.13 21.49 3.33
N ASP A 209 0.46 22.64 2.74
CA ASP A 209 0.88 22.73 1.34
C ASP A 209 2.32 22.27 1.16
N MET A 210 2.47 21.18 0.41
CA MET A 210 3.74 20.55 0.04
C MET A 210 4.17 20.85 -1.39
N SER A 211 3.51 21.77 -2.09
CA SER A 211 3.79 22.09 -3.50
C SER A 211 5.23 22.56 -3.75
N GLN A 212 5.90 23.11 -2.74
CA GLN A 212 7.31 23.53 -2.82
C GLN A 212 8.31 22.46 -2.31
N GLU A 213 7.83 21.35 -1.74
CA GLU A 213 8.70 20.25 -1.33
C GLU A 213 9.04 19.38 -2.55
N LYS A 214 10.34 19.15 -2.78
CA LYS A 214 10.84 18.48 -4.00
C LYS A 214 11.74 17.27 -3.71
N THR A 215 11.99 16.97 -2.45
CA THR A 215 12.99 15.99 -2.02
C THR A 215 12.38 14.90 -1.14
N LEU A 216 11.37 15.20 -0.34
CA LEU A 216 10.61 14.20 0.39
C LEU A 216 9.53 13.58 -0.50
N PHE A 217 9.55 12.26 -0.62
CA PHE A 217 8.50 11.56 -1.35
C PHE A 217 7.14 11.70 -0.65
N PRO A 218 6.03 11.85 -1.40
CA PRO A 218 4.71 12.06 -0.82
C PRO A 218 4.23 10.98 0.16
N THR A 219 4.67 9.73 -0.04
CA THR A 219 4.37 8.60 0.85
C THR A 219 4.86 8.81 2.29
N LEU A 220 5.82 9.72 2.49
CA LEU A 220 6.43 10.02 3.78
C LEU A 220 5.84 11.24 4.49
N TRP A 221 5.12 12.14 3.80
CA TRP A 221 4.74 13.44 4.39
C TRP A 221 3.92 13.34 5.67
N ARG A 222 2.98 12.39 5.74
CA ARG A 222 2.18 12.11 6.96
C ARG A 222 3.02 11.79 8.20
N PHE A 223 4.28 11.38 8.06
CA PHE A 223 5.18 11.14 9.18
C PHE A 223 5.74 12.43 9.79
N LEU A 224 5.66 13.57 9.09
CA LEU A 224 6.03 14.90 9.61
C LEU A 224 5.19 15.30 10.83
N VAL A 225 4.06 14.63 11.07
CA VAL A 225 3.27 14.78 12.31
C VAL A 225 4.11 14.59 13.57
N MET A 226 5.16 13.75 13.51
CA MET A 226 6.03 13.45 14.64
C MET A 226 6.96 14.61 15.02
N ASP A 227 7.27 15.53 14.10
CA ASP A 227 8.12 16.68 14.41
C ASP A 227 7.33 17.88 14.99
N ASP A 228 6.00 17.83 14.96
CA ASP A 228 5.15 18.89 15.53
C ASP A 228 4.98 18.73 17.05
N ALA A 229 5.73 19.50 17.84
CA ALA A 229 5.70 19.47 19.30
C ALA A 229 4.32 19.81 19.94
N SER A 230 3.40 20.43 19.18
CA SER A 230 2.03 20.68 19.65
C SER A 230 1.19 19.41 19.65
N VAL A 231 1.50 18.44 18.79
CA VAL A 231 0.82 17.15 18.72
C VAL A 231 1.26 16.29 19.89
N LYS A 232 0.29 15.68 20.59
CA LYS A 232 0.53 14.70 21.66
C LYS A 232 0.29 13.29 21.19
N ARG A 233 -0.67 13.09 20.29
CA ARG A 233 -0.99 11.80 19.68
C ARG A 233 -1.25 11.93 18.21
N PHE A 234 -0.87 10.90 17.49
CA PHE A 234 -1.17 10.79 16.07
C PHE A 234 -1.57 9.37 15.70
N ILE A 235 -2.42 9.27 14.69
CA ILE A 235 -2.67 8.05 13.93
C ILE A 235 -2.36 8.36 12.47
N VAL A 236 -1.72 7.42 11.79
CA VAL A 236 -1.30 7.57 10.39
C VAL A 236 -2.17 6.68 9.51
N ARG A 237 -2.74 7.26 8.45
CA ARG A 237 -3.65 6.54 7.55
C ARG A 237 -3.29 6.77 6.08
N ASP A 238 -3.56 5.74 5.27
CA ASP A 238 -3.54 5.86 3.80
C ASP A 238 -4.82 6.56 3.32
N ALA A 239 -4.69 7.43 2.31
CA ALA A 239 -5.81 8.21 1.78
C ALA A 239 -6.90 7.34 1.13
N ASP A 240 -6.54 6.15 0.62
CA ASP A 240 -7.47 5.20 0.01
C ASP A 240 -8.03 4.16 1.00
N SER A 241 -7.74 4.27 2.30
CA SER A 241 -8.27 3.39 3.34
C SER A 241 -9.36 4.06 4.16
N LEU A 242 -10.60 3.56 4.08
CA LEU A 242 -11.72 4.16 4.82
C LEU A 242 -11.64 3.89 6.32
N LEU A 243 -11.91 4.94 7.12
CA LEU A 243 -12.05 4.84 8.58
C LEU A 243 -13.28 4.02 8.96
N SER A 244 -13.23 3.24 10.04
CA SER A 244 -14.34 2.38 10.47
C SER A 244 -14.48 2.26 11.98
N GLU A 245 -15.64 1.79 12.41
CA GLU A 245 -15.97 1.52 13.81
C GLU A 245 -14.98 0.55 14.47
N ARG A 246 -14.45 -0.41 13.70
CA ARG A 246 -13.50 -1.41 14.19
C ARG A 246 -12.15 -0.79 14.58
N GLU A 247 -11.62 0.13 13.77
CA GLU A 247 -10.38 0.83 14.12
C GLU A 247 -10.57 1.83 15.27
N VAL A 248 -11.74 2.45 15.40
CA VAL A 248 -12.06 3.30 16.56
C VAL A 248 -11.93 2.51 17.85
N ALA A 249 -12.52 1.32 17.92
CA ALA A 249 -12.44 0.48 19.11
C ALA A 249 -11.00 0.07 19.45
N ALA A 250 -10.18 -0.22 18.44
CA ALA A 250 -8.75 -0.52 18.62
C ALA A 250 -7.96 0.72 19.10
N VAL A 251 -8.21 1.90 18.52
CA VAL A 251 -7.58 3.15 18.97
C VAL A 251 -7.98 3.48 20.40
N GLU A 252 -9.26 3.35 20.78
CA GLU A 252 -9.71 3.57 22.16
C GLU A 252 -9.04 2.60 23.15
N ALA A 253 -8.89 1.33 22.78
CA ALA A 253 -8.14 0.36 23.60
C ALA A 253 -6.68 0.79 23.78
N TRP A 254 -6.04 1.32 22.74
CA TRP A 254 -4.69 1.87 22.84
C TRP A 254 -4.62 3.12 23.72
N LEU A 255 -5.55 4.05 23.60
CA LEU A 255 -5.59 5.28 24.41
C LEU A 255 -5.68 4.99 25.91
N GLN A 256 -6.26 3.84 26.29
CA GLN A 256 -6.40 3.36 27.67
C GLN A 256 -5.25 2.46 28.13
N SER A 257 -4.27 2.22 27.26
CA SER A 257 -3.12 1.33 27.52
C SER A 257 -1.87 2.12 27.93
N PRO A 258 -0.86 1.47 28.54
CA PRO A 258 0.41 2.12 28.86
C PRO A 258 1.36 2.20 27.64
N TYR A 259 0.94 1.79 26.45
CA TYR A 259 1.82 1.68 25.28
C TYR A 259 1.97 2.99 24.52
N TRP A 260 3.21 3.33 24.16
CA TRP A 260 3.53 4.54 23.39
C TRP A 260 3.03 4.48 21.95
N PHE A 261 2.92 3.28 21.39
CA PHE A 261 2.56 3.05 19.99
C PHE A 261 1.40 2.08 19.83
N HIS A 262 0.72 2.19 18.69
CA HIS A 262 -0.38 1.35 18.27
C HIS A 262 -0.17 0.84 16.85
N HIS A 263 -0.53 -0.41 16.58
CA HIS A 263 -0.50 -0.99 15.24
C HIS A 263 -1.63 -1.98 15.01
N MET A 264 -2.16 -2.05 13.79
CA MET A 264 -3.25 -2.94 13.43
C MET A 264 -2.89 -3.79 12.19
N ARG A 265 -3.32 -5.06 12.17
CA ARG A 265 -3.33 -5.93 10.98
C ARG A 265 -4.70 -6.59 10.83
N ASP A 266 -5.28 -6.48 9.65
CA ASP A 266 -6.65 -6.97 9.40
C ASP A 266 -6.81 -7.75 8.09
N TYR A 267 -5.72 -8.06 7.40
CA TYR A 267 -5.78 -8.80 6.14
C TYR A 267 -4.56 -9.68 5.89
N PHE A 268 -4.72 -10.74 5.10
CA PHE A 268 -3.67 -11.73 4.88
C PHE A 268 -2.44 -11.20 4.12
N THR A 269 -2.52 -10.01 3.53
CA THR A 269 -1.37 -9.33 2.90
C THR A 269 -0.63 -8.39 3.85
N HIS A 270 -1.08 -8.24 5.10
CA HIS A 270 -0.53 -7.29 6.07
C HIS A 270 0.72 -7.84 6.77
N THR A 271 1.69 -8.34 6.00
CA THR A 271 2.93 -8.98 6.49
C THR A 271 4.10 -8.02 6.70
N GLU A 272 3.82 -6.73 6.84
CA GLU A 272 4.80 -5.68 7.14
C GLU A 272 4.95 -5.47 8.66
N LEU A 273 6.16 -5.15 9.15
CA LEU A 273 6.43 -4.93 10.59
C LEU A 273 5.61 -3.78 11.18
N LEU A 274 5.48 -2.70 10.41
CA LEU A 274 4.63 -1.55 10.73
C LEU A 274 4.02 -1.09 9.40
N LEU A 275 2.71 -1.19 9.26
CA LEU A 275 2.01 -0.80 8.04
C LEU A 275 1.90 0.72 8.00
N ALA A 276 2.39 1.34 6.92
CA ALA A 276 2.53 2.78 6.82
C ALA A 276 1.24 3.59 7.04
N GLY A 277 0.07 3.02 6.74
CA GLY A 277 -1.22 3.62 7.01
C GLY A 277 -2.03 2.96 8.12
N MET A 278 -1.48 2.14 9.02
CA MET A 278 -2.25 1.46 10.09
C MET A 278 -1.57 1.48 11.45
N TRP A 279 -0.96 2.60 11.82
CA TRP A 279 -0.26 2.75 13.08
C TRP A 279 -0.46 4.13 13.69
N GLY A 280 -0.12 4.27 14.97
CA GLY A 280 -0.17 5.53 15.69
C GLY A 280 0.84 5.57 16.82
N GLY A 281 1.01 6.75 17.39
CA GLY A 281 1.98 6.97 18.45
C GLY A 281 1.71 8.21 19.28
N CYS A 282 2.38 8.24 20.43
CA CYS A 282 2.50 9.44 21.24
C CYS A 282 3.76 10.21 20.84
N ASN A 283 3.67 11.53 20.79
CA ASN A 283 4.80 12.37 20.41
C ASN A 283 5.83 12.48 21.55
N GLY A 284 7.08 12.80 21.22
CA GLY A 284 8.18 13.03 22.16
C GLY A 284 9.27 11.96 22.15
N VAL A 285 9.02 10.80 21.53
CA VAL A 285 10.00 9.70 21.38
C VAL A 285 10.94 9.94 20.20
N PHE A 286 10.36 10.21 19.04
CA PHE A 286 11.11 10.51 17.82
C PHE A 286 11.32 12.02 17.67
N ARG A 287 12.45 12.41 17.07
CA ARG A 287 12.82 13.81 16.81
C ARG A 287 13.56 13.93 15.49
N HIS A 288 13.41 15.06 14.82
CA HIS A 288 14.08 15.34 13.54
C HIS A 288 13.73 14.29 12.48
N ILE A 289 12.48 13.83 12.46
CA ILE A 289 12.00 12.81 11.52
C ILE A 289 12.17 13.29 10.09
N GLU A 290 11.91 14.57 9.81
CA GLU A 290 12.15 15.17 8.50
C GLU A 290 13.58 14.91 8.01
N GLN A 291 14.59 15.21 8.84
CA GLN A 291 15.98 14.99 8.48
C GLN A 291 16.31 13.50 8.34
N GLN A 292 15.78 12.64 9.23
CA GLN A 292 15.98 11.20 9.12
C GLN A 292 15.41 10.64 7.80
N MET A 293 14.26 11.14 7.35
CA MET A 293 13.66 10.77 6.08
C MET A 293 14.51 11.26 4.90
N ARG A 294 15.01 12.51 4.95
CA ARG A 294 15.93 13.05 3.94
C ARG A 294 17.18 12.18 3.82
N ASP A 295 17.82 11.86 4.95
CA ASP A 295 19.01 11.01 5.01
C ASP A 295 18.73 9.60 4.47
N PHE A 296 17.57 9.03 4.80
CA PHE A 296 17.14 7.73 4.30
C PHE A 296 16.99 7.73 2.77
N ILE A 297 16.31 8.71 2.21
CA ILE A 297 16.08 8.83 0.76
C ILE A 297 17.42 8.87 0.00
N THR A 298 18.43 9.58 0.50
CA THR A 298 19.74 9.65 -0.17
C THR A 298 20.45 8.29 -0.31
N ARG A 299 20.09 7.32 0.54
CA ARG A 299 20.70 5.98 0.57
C ARG A 299 19.81 4.89 -0.01
N TYR A 300 18.50 5.18 -0.16
CA TYR A 300 17.52 4.20 -0.58
C TYR A 300 17.61 3.95 -2.10
N GLN A 301 17.80 2.68 -2.48
CA GLN A 301 17.90 2.25 -3.87
C GLN A 301 16.67 1.46 -4.35
N GLY A 302 15.64 1.34 -3.51
CA GLY A 302 14.42 0.61 -3.83
C GLY A 302 13.40 1.45 -4.59
N SER A 303 12.20 0.89 -4.80
CA SER A 303 11.10 1.62 -5.43
C SER A 303 10.56 2.70 -4.48
N GLU A 304 10.32 3.89 -5.01
CA GLU A 304 9.71 5.02 -4.29
C GLU A 304 8.39 4.62 -3.59
N ARG A 305 7.63 3.70 -4.19
CA ARG A 305 6.35 3.18 -3.67
C ARG A 305 6.47 2.53 -2.29
N PHE A 306 7.62 1.93 -1.97
CA PHE A 306 7.83 1.20 -0.71
C PHE A 306 8.72 1.97 0.27
N THR A 307 9.05 3.22 -0.05
CA THR A 307 9.95 4.05 0.78
C THR A 307 9.43 4.18 2.21
N ASP A 308 8.13 4.39 2.38
CA ASP A 308 7.51 4.57 3.68
C ASP A 308 7.61 3.31 4.54
N GLN A 309 7.24 2.15 4.00
CA GLN A 309 7.34 0.87 4.69
C GLN A 309 8.79 0.55 5.09
N TYR A 310 9.76 0.75 4.18
CA TYR A 310 11.18 0.52 4.49
C TYR A 310 11.72 1.52 5.51
N PHE A 311 11.34 2.80 5.41
CA PHE A 311 11.71 3.81 6.41
C PHE A 311 11.21 3.41 7.80
N LEU A 312 9.93 3.01 7.92
CA LEU A 312 9.36 2.55 9.18
C LEU A 312 10.08 1.34 9.75
N LYS A 313 10.40 0.33 8.93
CA LYS A 313 11.16 -0.86 9.35
C LYS A 313 12.55 -0.49 9.87
N LEU A 314 13.25 0.42 9.20
CA LEU A 314 14.64 0.75 9.53
C LEU A 314 14.76 1.75 10.68
N ALA A 315 13.99 2.83 10.64
CA ALA A 315 14.13 3.97 11.55
C ALA A 315 13.25 3.82 12.81
N LEU A 316 12.02 3.32 12.68
CA LEU A 316 11.06 3.36 13.77
C LEU A 316 10.89 2.02 14.49
N TRP A 317 10.80 0.91 13.74
CA TRP A 317 10.53 -0.42 14.30
C TRP A 317 11.44 -0.82 15.49
N PRO A 318 12.77 -0.57 15.48
CA PRO A 318 13.62 -0.91 16.62
C PRO A 318 13.14 -0.31 17.94
N THR A 319 12.54 0.89 17.89
CA THR A 319 11.99 1.59 19.06
C THR A 319 10.53 1.24 19.29
N VAL A 320 9.71 1.28 18.23
CA VAL A 320 8.25 1.08 18.31
C VAL A 320 7.91 -0.23 19.00
N ARG A 321 8.64 -1.30 18.66
CA ARG A 321 8.38 -2.65 19.19
C ARG A 321 8.51 -2.77 20.71
N ASP A 322 9.25 -1.88 21.37
CA ASP A 322 9.49 -1.96 22.81
C ASP A 322 8.28 -1.42 23.62
N SER A 323 7.35 -0.69 23.00
CA SER A 323 6.13 -0.20 23.66
C SER A 323 4.97 -0.11 22.67
N LEU A 324 4.46 -1.27 22.26
CA LEU A 324 3.44 -1.41 21.22
C LEU A 324 2.20 -2.17 21.74
N LEU A 325 1.02 -1.56 21.59
CA LEU A 325 -0.22 -2.33 21.51
C LEU A 325 -0.47 -2.70 20.05
N SER A 326 -0.62 -3.98 19.75
CA SER A 326 -0.97 -4.43 18.40
C SER A 326 -2.26 -5.25 18.39
N HIS A 327 -3.12 -5.03 17.40
CA HIS A 327 -4.30 -5.86 17.15
C HIS A 327 -4.13 -6.66 15.84
N ASP A 328 -4.15 -7.99 15.95
CA ASP A 328 -3.90 -8.91 14.84
C ASP A 328 -4.39 -10.32 15.19
N ASP A 329 -5.54 -10.72 14.63
CA ASP A 329 -6.11 -12.06 14.79
C ASP A 329 -5.51 -13.10 13.81
N ILE A 330 -4.78 -12.63 12.79
CA ILE A 330 -4.35 -13.44 11.65
C ILE A 330 -2.97 -14.06 11.93
N PHE A 331 -1.97 -13.22 12.19
CA PHE A 331 -0.59 -13.68 12.38
C PHE A 331 -0.19 -13.75 13.85
N ARG A 332 -0.86 -13.00 14.72
CA ARG A 332 -0.59 -12.92 16.17
C ARG A 332 0.86 -12.58 16.46
N PHE A 333 1.46 -11.76 15.61
CA PHE A 333 2.87 -11.40 15.70
C PHE A 333 3.11 -10.42 16.86
N HIS A 334 4.25 -10.55 17.55
CA HIS A 334 4.70 -9.63 18.60
C HIS A 334 3.67 -9.39 19.73
N GLN A 335 3.11 -10.48 20.28
CA GLN A 335 2.13 -10.45 21.39
C GLN A 335 0.85 -9.66 21.06
N ALA A 336 0.48 -9.62 19.78
CA ALA A 336 -0.74 -8.96 19.35
C ALA A 336 -1.98 -9.51 20.08
N GLN A 337 -2.89 -8.59 20.37
CA GLN A 337 -4.17 -8.84 21.01
C GLN A 337 -5.26 -9.07 19.95
N PRO A 338 -6.35 -9.74 20.31
CA PRO A 338 -7.54 -9.77 19.47
C PRO A 338 -8.10 -8.36 19.23
N TRP A 339 -8.89 -8.21 18.17
CA TRP A 339 -9.62 -6.98 17.94
C TRP A 339 -10.66 -6.74 19.05
N PRO A 340 -10.80 -5.52 19.59
CA PRO A 340 -11.84 -5.21 20.56
C PRO A 340 -13.24 -5.31 19.95
N ALA A 341 -14.26 -5.48 20.80
CA ALA A 341 -15.64 -5.39 20.37
C ALA A 341 -15.94 -3.99 19.82
N HIS A 342 -16.70 -3.92 18.72
CA HIS A 342 -17.01 -2.67 18.03
C HIS A 342 -18.45 -2.67 17.51
N ALA A 343 -18.97 -1.47 17.24
CA ALA A 343 -20.24 -1.31 16.53
C ALA A 343 -20.14 -1.87 15.09
N PRO A 344 -21.26 -2.25 14.45
CA PRO A 344 -21.23 -2.76 13.09
C PRO A 344 -20.50 -1.82 12.13
N ILE A 345 -19.63 -2.40 11.30
CA ILE A 345 -18.88 -1.65 10.29
C ILE A 345 -19.86 -1.05 9.28
N ARG A 346 -19.73 0.26 9.00
CA ARG A 346 -20.61 0.95 8.04
C ARG A 346 -20.41 0.52 6.58
N TRP A 347 -19.21 0.07 6.21
CA TRP A 347 -18.84 -0.28 4.85
C TRP A 347 -19.29 -1.70 4.49
N GLN A 348 -20.44 -1.80 3.82
CA GLN A 348 -21.07 -3.08 3.47
C GLN A 348 -20.49 -3.68 2.18
N THR A 349 -19.23 -4.10 2.21
CA THR A 349 -18.59 -4.86 1.13
C THR A 349 -17.79 -6.03 1.70
N ASP A 350 -17.83 -7.17 1.01
CA ASP A 350 -17.05 -8.39 1.32
C ASP A 350 -15.53 -8.18 1.26
N ARG A 351 -15.08 -7.10 0.63
CA ARG A 351 -13.66 -6.73 0.52
C ARG A 351 -13.18 -5.82 1.64
N PHE A 352 -14.08 -5.32 2.50
CA PHE A 352 -13.70 -4.39 3.55
C PHE A 352 -12.87 -5.09 4.63
N HIS A 353 -11.78 -4.46 5.00
CA HIS A 353 -10.99 -4.70 6.19
C HIS A 353 -10.32 -3.38 6.58
N VAL A 354 -9.88 -3.22 7.82
CA VAL A 354 -9.15 -2.01 8.20
C VAL A 354 -7.88 -1.92 7.35
N GLY A 355 -7.72 -0.83 6.60
CA GLY A 355 -6.59 -0.67 5.65
C GLY A 355 -6.85 -1.15 4.23
N SER A 356 -8.07 -1.61 3.91
CA SER A 356 -8.44 -1.98 2.55
C SER A 356 -8.45 -0.77 1.63
N ASN A 357 -7.83 -0.90 0.45
CA ASN A 357 -7.94 0.09 -0.63
C ASN A 357 -9.38 0.18 -1.13
N ALA A 358 -10.09 1.26 -0.83
CA ALA A 358 -11.47 1.50 -1.25
C ALA A 358 -11.60 1.70 -2.78
N GLY A 359 -10.52 2.11 -3.44
CA GLY A 359 -10.40 2.35 -4.89
C GLY A 359 -10.09 1.10 -5.72
N PHE A 360 -10.56 -0.08 -5.31
CA PHE A 360 -10.30 -1.34 -5.99
C PHE A 360 -11.09 -1.53 -7.29
N SER A 361 -12.04 -0.64 -7.59
CA SER A 361 -12.88 -0.66 -8.78
C SER A 361 -12.55 0.49 -9.73
N SER A 362 -13.04 0.39 -10.96
CA SER A 362 -12.84 1.43 -11.97
C SER A 362 -14.13 1.63 -12.77
N MET A 363 -14.31 2.84 -13.25
CA MET A 363 -15.23 3.15 -14.35
C MET A 363 -14.45 3.16 -15.66
N ALA A 364 -15.11 2.81 -16.75
CA ALA A 364 -14.53 2.87 -18.08
C ALA A 364 -15.59 3.25 -19.11
N GLY A 365 -15.14 3.79 -20.23
CA GLY A 365 -16.01 4.15 -21.34
C GLY A 365 -15.21 4.46 -22.59
N LYS A 366 -15.92 4.71 -23.71
CA LYS A 366 -15.27 5.12 -24.96
C LYS A 366 -14.65 6.51 -24.79
N ALA A 367 -13.40 6.66 -25.21
CA ALA A 367 -12.76 7.97 -25.30
C ALA A 367 -13.36 8.78 -26.46
N SER A 368 -13.47 10.10 -26.28
CA SER A 368 -13.88 11.02 -27.35
C SER A 368 -12.88 11.00 -28.51
N HIS A 369 -11.60 10.77 -28.19
CA HIS A 369 -10.51 10.61 -29.16
C HIS A 369 -9.69 9.37 -28.83
N ALA A 370 -9.64 8.41 -29.76
CA ALA A 370 -9.02 7.11 -29.53
C ALA A 370 -7.49 7.18 -29.28
N ASP A 371 -6.83 8.18 -29.88
CA ASP A 371 -5.38 8.38 -29.80
C ASP A 371 -4.96 9.31 -28.65
N ALA A 372 -5.91 9.89 -27.91
CA ALA A 372 -5.58 10.72 -26.75
C ALA A 372 -4.96 9.86 -25.66
N ALA A 373 -3.97 10.39 -24.93
CA ALA A 373 -3.41 9.72 -23.76
C ALA A 373 -4.32 9.85 -22.52
N MET A 374 -5.09 10.94 -22.45
CA MET A 374 -5.95 11.31 -21.33
C MET A 374 -7.30 11.84 -21.83
N GLN A 375 -8.35 11.61 -21.05
CA GLN A 375 -9.72 12.07 -21.28
C GLN A 375 -10.22 12.77 -20.01
N GLN A 376 -10.79 13.97 -20.12
CA GLN A 376 -11.49 14.58 -18.98
C GLN A 376 -12.83 13.88 -18.78
N VAL A 377 -13.11 13.50 -17.53
CA VAL A 377 -14.34 12.84 -17.12
C VAL A 377 -14.99 13.66 -16.03
N GLU A 378 -16.23 14.08 -16.27
CA GLU A 378 -17.07 14.77 -15.30
C GLU A 378 -17.87 13.75 -14.48
N LEU A 379 -17.80 13.88 -13.16
CA LEU A 379 -18.60 13.14 -12.19
C LEU A 379 -19.62 14.10 -11.59
N THR A 380 -20.90 13.76 -11.65
CA THR A 380 -21.97 14.54 -11.02
C THR A 380 -22.63 13.73 -9.92
N TYR A 381 -22.61 14.24 -8.69
CA TYR A 381 -23.20 13.57 -7.53
C TYR A 381 -23.69 14.61 -6.52
N GLY A 382 -24.89 14.39 -5.95
CA GLY A 382 -25.46 15.32 -4.98
C GLY A 382 -25.67 16.75 -5.51
N GLY A 383 -25.92 16.91 -6.81
CA GLY A 383 -26.11 18.21 -7.46
C GLY A 383 -24.83 19.01 -7.71
N GLN A 384 -23.65 18.43 -7.49
CA GLN A 384 -22.35 19.04 -7.79
C GLN A 384 -21.63 18.22 -8.87
N SER A 385 -20.80 18.89 -9.67
CA SER A 385 -19.98 18.26 -10.71
C SER A 385 -18.50 18.54 -10.47
N TRP A 386 -17.66 17.53 -10.67
CA TRP A 386 -16.20 17.64 -10.59
C TRP A 386 -15.55 16.90 -11.74
N ARG A 387 -14.34 17.31 -12.12
CA ARG A 387 -13.65 16.80 -13.29
C ARG A 387 -12.35 16.13 -12.90
N TYR A 388 -12.16 14.94 -13.45
CA TYR A 388 -10.97 14.14 -13.23
C TYR A 388 -10.37 13.68 -14.56
N PRO A 389 -9.04 13.67 -14.70
CA PRO A 389 -8.39 13.12 -15.87
C PRO A 389 -8.33 11.58 -15.79
N ALA A 390 -8.86 10.91 -16.81
CA ALA A 390 -8.82 9.45 -16.97
C ALA A 390 -7.79 9.05 -18.02
N LYS A 391 -7.07 7.94 -17.77
CA LYS A 391 -6.11 7.39 -18.75
C LYS A 391 -6.83 6.67 -19.86
N VAL A 392 -6.41 6.89 -21.11
CA VAL A 392 -6.97 6.20 -22.28
C VAL A 392 -6.02 5.11 -22.76
N ARG A 393 -6.54 3.92 -23.01
CA ARG A 393 -5.82 2.79 -23.62
C ARG A 393 -6.74 2.05 -24.58
N GLY A 394 -6.29 1.85 -25.83
CA GLY A 394 -7.07 1.11 -26.82
C GLY A 394 -8.41 1.77 -27.17
N GLY A 395 -8.49 3.10 -27.11
CA GLY A 395 -9.72 3.86 -27.37
C GLY A 395 -10.72 3.90 -26.21
N GLU A 396 -10.39 3.31 -25.06
CA GLU A 396 -11.22 3.35 -23.85
C GLU A 396 -10.52 4.13 -22.75
N TRP A 397 -11.24 5.01 -22.06
CA TRP A 397 -10.76 5.62 -20.83
C TRP A 397 -11.04 4.70 -19.65
N ALA A 398 -10.17 4.73 -18.64
CA ALA A 398 -10.36 4.06 -17.37
C ALA A 398 -10.05 5.03 -16.21
N LEU A 399 -10.95 5.06 -15.24
CA LEU A 399 -10.89 5.92 -14.06
C LEU A 399 -11.06 5.07 -12.79
N PRO A 400 -9.99 4.80 -12.02
CA PRO A 400 -10.09 4.11 -10.74
C PRO A 400 -10.90 4.92 -9.73
N MET A 401 -11.91 4.30 -9.14
CA MET A 401 -12.95 4.94 -8.32
C MET A 401 -13.17 4.18 -7.01
N PRO A 402 -13.48 4.87 -5.91
CA PRO A 402 -13.86 4.18 -4.69
C PRO A 402 -15.19 3.44 -4.85
N PHE A 403 -15.34 2.29 -4.20
CA PHE A 403 -16.51 1.42 -4.35
C PHE A 403 -17.83 2.16 -4.09
N PHE A 404 -17.89 3.06 -3.10
CA PHE A 404 -19.12 3.77 -2.77
C PHE A 404 -19.61 4.70 -3.88
N LEU A 405 -18.70 5.25 -4.72
CA LEU A 405 -19.10 6.04 -5.90
C LEU A 405 -19.48 5.14 -7.08
N ILE A 406 -18.87 3.95 -7.19
CA ILE A 406 -19.33 2.93 -8.14
C ILE A 406 -20.76 2.50 -7.80
N ASP A 407 -21.06 2.30 -6.51
CA ASP A 407 -22.38 1.89 -6.05
C ASP A 407 -23.41 3.00 -6.25
N ALA A 408 -23.07 4.25 -5.95
CA ALA A 408 -23.91 5.42 -6.27
C ALA A 408 -24.20 5.54 -7.78
N TRP A 409 -23.21 5.25 -8.64
CA TRP A 409 -23.39 5.23 -10.08
C TRP A 409 -24.33 4.11 -10.53
N LYS A 410 -24.15 2.89 -10.00
CA LYS A 410 -25.06 1.76 -10.28
C LYS A 410 -26.49 2.04 -9.82
N ALA A 411 -26.66 2.81 -8.75
CA ALA A 411 -27.95 3.25 -8.24
C ALA A 411 -28.57 4.42 -9.04
N GLY A 412 -27.82 5.02 -9.98
CA GLY A 412 -28.27 6.19 -10.75
C GLY A 412 -28.20 7.52 -9.99
N GLU A 413 -27.55 7.54 -8.83
CA GLU A 413 -27.38 8.75 -7.99
C GLU A 413 -26.16 9.57 -8.43
N LEU A 414 -25.19 8.90 -9.06
CA LEU A 414 -24.01 9.52 -9.68
C LEU A 414 -24.08 9.35 -11.20
N THR A 415 -23.79 10.41 -11.95
CA THR A 415 -23.63 10.34 -13.41
C THR A 415 -22.20 10.63 -13.83
N VAL A 416 -21.80 10.04 -14.96
CA VAL A 416 -20.43 10.15 -15.51
C VAL A 416 -20.51 10.56 -16.97
N GLN A 417 -19.76 11.58 -17.34
CA GLN A 417 -19.71 12.08 -18.72
C GLN A 417 -18.26 12.30 -19.17
N ALA A 418 -17.87 11.72 -20.30
CA ALA A 418 -16.62 12.08 -20.98
C ALA A 418 -16.80 13.45 -21.67
N LEU A 419 -15.85 14.36 -21.47
CA LEU A 419 -15.89 15.73 -21.99
C LEU A 419 -15.19 15.94 -23.33
#